data_AF-K0RH78-F1
#
_entry.id   AF-K0RH78-F1
#
_cell.length_a   1.000
_cell.length_b   1.000
_cell.length_c   1.000
_cell.angle_alpha   90.00
_cell.angle_beta   90.00
_cell.angle_gamma   90.00
#
_symmetry.space_group_name_H-M   'P 1'
#
loop_
_entity.id
_entity.type
_entity.pdbx_description
1 polymer ?
#
loop_
_entity_poly.entity_id
_entity_poly.type
_entity_poly.pdbx_seq_one_letter_code
_entity_poly.pdbx_strand_id
1 'polypeptide(L)'
;MFMRIAPELYLKMLVVGGLDRVYEIGRQFRNEGIDLTHNPEFTTCEFYQAYADYEDLMDMTEEMISGMVKDITGGYKIKYSPKPGADEVEIDFTPPFKRISMIEGIEEKIGKKLPAFDDPKIDAKLENILEEHGLECTPPLTTARLLDTLVGEFLEDNIVHPTFITEHPQIMSPLAKYHRSKPHLTERFELFACGRELANAYTELNNPVVQYQRFLEQASQGKEGDDEAMVMDDSFITALEHGLPPTGGWGLGIDRLTMFLTNRSNIKEVLLFPAMKPTDEQLAIVNAHKAANQKS
;
A
#
# COMPACT_ATOMS: atom_id res chain seq x y z
N MET A 1 -18.67 13.97 -7.67
CA MET A 1 -18.45 12.97 -6.61
C MET A 1 -17.49 11.93 -7.17
N PHE A 2 -16.62 11.38 -6.32
CA PHE A 2 -15.68 10.31 -6.66
C PHE A 2 -16.01 9.08 -5.79
N MET A 3 -15.74 7.89 -6.31
CA MET A 3 -15.71 6.69 -5.47
C MET A 3 -14.44 6.73 -4.62
N ARG A 4 -14.49 6.23 -3.38
CA ARG A 4 -13.34 6.25 -2.48
C ARG A 4 -12.26 5.27 -2.92
N ILE A 5 -11.01 5.68 -2.76
CA ILE A 5 -9.82 4.81 -2.89
C ILE A 5 -9.40 4.22 -1.53
N ALA A 6 -9.78 4.88 -0.43
CA ALA A 6 -9.62 4.45 0.97
C ALA A 6 -10.57 5.26 1.89
N PRO A 7 -11.02 4.72 3.04
CA PRO A 7 -11.77 5.44 4.08
C PRO A 7 -10.88 6.23 5.06
N GLU A 8 -9.55 6.08 5.00
CA GLU A 8 -8.54 6.68 5.88
C GLU A 8 -8.86 8.07 6.45
N LEU A 9 -9.11 9.08 5.60
CA LEU A 9 -9.32 10.45 6.06
C LEU A 9 -10.55 10.56 6.98
N TYR A 10 -11.62 9.83 6.65
CA TYR A 10 -12.84 9.80 7.45
C TYR A 10 -12.64 9.10 8.79
N LEU A 11 -11.92 7.98 8.81
CA LEU A 11 -11.66 7.24 10.04
C LEU A 11 -10.80 8.08 11.01
N LYS A 12 -9.82 8.82 10.52
CA LYS A 12 -9.09 9.80 11.33
C LYS A 12 -9.97 10.91 11.88
N MET A 13 -10.91 11.44 11.09
CA MET A 13 -11.88 12.44 11.57
C MET A 13 -12.78 11.89 12.69
N LEU A 14 -13.11 10.59 12.68
CA LEU A 14 -13.81 9.95 13.79
C LEU A 14 -12.96 9.89 15.07
N VAL A 15 -11.66 9.63 14.94
CA VAL A 15 -10.73 9.67 16.08
C VAL A 15 -10.61 11.09 16.65
N VAL A 16 -10.54 12.13 15.79
CA VAL A 16 -10.66 13.54 16.21
C VAL A 16 -11.97 13.77 16.98
N GLY A 17 -13.07 13.16 16.52
CA GLY A 17 -14.37 13.19 17.17
C GLY A 17 -14.46 12.45 18.51
N GLY A 18 -13.38 11.78 18.96
CA GLY A 18 -13.30 11.08 20.24
C GLY A 18 -13.62 9.58 20.19
N LEU A 19 -13.71 8.99 18.99
CA LEU A 19 -13.80 7.54 18.85
C LEU A 19 -12.39 6.94 18.78
N ASP A 20 -11.82 6.61 19.95
CA ASP A 20 -10.42 6.19 20.09
C ASP A 20 -10.03 4.92 19.31
N ARG A 21 -10.99 4.07 18.96
CA ARG A 21 -10.76 2.85 18.16
C ARG A 21 -11.90 2.66 17.18
N VAL A 22 -11.60 2.76 15.89
CA VAL A 22 -12.56 2.58 14.81
C VAL A 22 -12.00 1.62 13.77
N TYR A 23 -12.88 0.86 13.13
CA TYR A 23 -12.51 0.04 11.98
C TYR A 23 -13.64 0.03 10.95
N GLU A 24 -13.28 -0.20 9.70
CA GLU A 24 -14.22 -0.45 8.62
C GLU A 24 -13.72 -1.60 7.74
N ILE A 25 -14.60 -2.56 7.46
CA ILE A 25 -14.39 -3.54 6.39
C ILE A 25 -15.30 -3.16 5.23
N GLY A 26 -14.72 -2.78 4.10
CA GLY A 26 -15.49 -2.20 3.01
C GLY A 26 -14.80 -2.22 1.67
N ARG A 27 -15.58 -1.87 0.64
CA ARG A 27 -15.12 -1.82 -0.75
C ARG A 27 -14.35 -0.52 -1.00
N GLN A 28 -13.22 -0.65 -1.67
CA GLN A 28 -12.44 0.44 -2.27
C GLN A 28 -12.50 0.33 -3.79
N PHE A 29 -12.33 1.46 -4.48
CA PHE A 29 -12.45 1.53 -5.93
C PHE A 29 -11.24 2.26 -6.49
N ARG A 30 -10.44 1.58 -7.31
CA ARG A 30 -9.27 2.16 -7.99
C ARG A 30 -9.39 1.95 -9.48
N ASN A 31 -9.23 3.02 -10.25
CA ASN A 31 -9.33 2.97 -11.71
C ASN A 31 -7.98 2.58 -12.34
N GLU A 32 -7.50 1.41 -11.95
CA GLU A 32 -6.20 0.84 -12.32
C GLU A 32 -6.39 -0.41 -13.21
N GLY A 33 -5.26 -0.97 -13.68
CA GLY A 33 -5.27 -2.20 -14.47
C GLY A 33 -5.78 -3.42 -13.70
N ILE A 34 -6.29 -4.42 -14.44
CA ILE A 34 -6.62 -5.74 -13.90
C ILE A 34 -5.43 -6.67 -14.12
N ASP A 35 -4.95 -7.32 -13.06
CA ASP A 35 -3.93 -8.36 -13.14
C ASP A 35 -4.25 -9.55 -12.20
N LEU A 36 -3.23 -10.33 -11.81
CA LEU A 36 -3.39 -11.49 -10.92
C LEU A 36 -3.79 -11.10 -9.48
N THR A 37 -3.49 -9.87 -9.06
CA THR A 37 -3.63 -9.36 -7.70
C THR A 37 -4.46 -8.08 -7.59
N HIS A 38 -4.85 -7.48 -8.72
CA HIS A 38 -5.60 -6.23 -8.79
C HIS A 38 -6.96 -6.43 -9.47
N ASN A 39 -8.01 -5.94 -8.80
CA ASN A 39 -9.36 -5.83 -9.33
C ASN A 39 -9.88 -4.40 -9.05
N PRO A 40 -10.64 -3.74 -9.96
CA PRO A 40 -11.03 -2.33 -9.82
C PRO A 40 -11.84 -2.01 -8.56
N GLU A 41 -12.48 -3.03 -8.00
CA GLU A 41 -13.10 -2.97 -6.70
C GLU A 41 -12.56 -4.10 -5.81
N PHE A 42 -12.14 -3.79 -4.59
CA PHE A 42 -11.54 -4.77 -3.67
C PHE A 42 -11.85 -4.40 -2.22
N THR A 43 -11.76 -5.38 -1.32
CA THR A 43 -12.17 -5.25 0.07
C THR A 43 -10.96 -5.03 0.95
N THR A 44 -10.98 -3.96 1.74
CA THR A 44 -9.98 -3.71 2.78
C THR A 44 -10.62 -3.77 4.16
N CYS A 45 -9.82 -4.14 5.16
CA CYS A 45 -10.07 -3.78 6.55
C CYS A 45 -9.11 -2.66 6.89
N GLU A 46 -9.64 -1.51 7.32
CA GLU A 46 -8.84 -0.43 7.88
C GLU A 46 -9.26 -0.15 9.32
N PHE A 47 -8.29 0.03 10.21
CA PHE A 47 -8.55 0.43 11.59
C PHE A 47 -7.60 1.54 12.04
N TYR A 48 -8.09 2.35 12.96
CA TYR A 48 -7.36 3.47 13.55
C TYR A 48 -7.49 3.39 15.07
N GLN A 49 -6.35 3.49 15.75
CA GLN A 49 -6.25 3.39 17.20
C GLN A 49 -5.50 4.58 17.76
N ALA A 50 -6.20 5.40 18.55
CA ALA A 50 -5.60 6.45 19.34
C ALA A 50 -4.61 5.84 20.35
N TYR A 51 -3.53 6.61 20.58
CA TYR A 51 -2.40 6.34 21.46
C TYR A 51 -1.53 5.13 21.06
N ALA A 52 -1.70 4.60 19.84
CA ALA A 52 -0.81 3.61 19.26
C ALA A 52 0.23 4.27 18.34
N ASP A 53 1.40 3.66 18.24
CA ASP A 53 2.37 3.91 17.16
C ASP A 53 2.54 2.67 16.26
N TYR A 54 3.32 2.79 15.19
CA TYR A 54 3.56 1.68 14.26
C TYR A 54 4.22 0.43 14.88
N GLU A 55 4.89 0.53 16.04
CA GLU A 55 5.43 -0.64 16.75
C GLU A 55 4.29 -1.44 17.38
N ASP A 56 3.34 -0.75 18.03
CA ASP A 56 2.12 -1.37 18.55
C ASP A 56 1.34 -2.07 17.42
N LEU A 57 1.27 -1.42 16.25
CA LEU A 57 0.59 -1.97 15.08
C LEU A 57 1.31 -3.20 14.50
N MET A 58 2.64 -3.28 14.55
CA MET A 58 3.38 -4.48 14.15
C MET A 58 3.06 -5.65 15.07
N ASP A 59 3.07 -5.43 16.40
CA ASP A 59 2.73 -6.45 17.40
C ASP A 59 1.28 -6.94 17.21
N MET A 60 0.33 -6.02 17.00
CA MET A 60 -1.07 -6.36 16.68
C MET A 60 -1.20 -7.13 15.37
N THR A 61 -0.42 -6.78 14.36
CA THR A 61 -0.43 -7.46 13.06
C THR A 61 0.08 -8.89 13.20
N GLU A 62 1.17 -9.11 13.94
CA GLU A 62 1.70 -10.44 14.22
C GLU A 62 0.68 -11.31 14.95
N GLU A 63 0.07 -10.79 16.03
CA GLU A 63 -0.95 -11.51 16.81
C GLU A 63 -2.15 -11.89 15.95
N MET A 64 -2.71 -10.92 15.22
CA MET A 64 -3.92 -11.11 14.42
C MET A 64 -3.68 -12.06 13.24
N ILE A 65 -2.63 -11.85 12.45
CA ILE A 65 -2.40 -12.63 11.23
C ILE A 65 -1.96 -14.05 11.58
N SER A 66 -1.01 -14.22 12.52
CA SER A 66 -0.57 -15.56 12.90
C SER A 66 -1.68 -16.36 13.60
N GLY A 67 -2.48 -15.70 14.43
CA GLY A 67 -3.66 -16.30 15.07
C GLY A 67 -4.70 -16.73 14.04
N MET A 68 -5.03 -15.86 13.08
CA MET A 68 -6.00 -16.17 12.02
C MET A 68 -5.54 -17.35 11.15
N VAL A 69 -4.27 -17.39 10.75
CA VAL A 69 -3.71 -18.50 9.97
C VAL A 69 -3.84 -19.82 10.75
N LYS A 70 -3.47 -19.81 12.04
CA LYS A 70 -3.58 -20.98 12.91
C LYS A 70 -5.01 -21.46 13.09
N ASP A 71 -5.94 -20.55 13.34
CA ASP A 71 -7.34 -20.90 13.60
C ASP A 71 -8.03 -21.47 12.36
N ILE A 72 -7.71 -20.96 11.17
CA ILE A 72 -8.31 -21.39 9.91
C ILE A 72 -7.67 -22.68 9.39
N THR A 73 -6.35 -22.82 9.50
CA THR A 73 -5.60 -23.91 8.83
C THR A 73 -5.11 -25.01 9.78
N GLY A 74 -5.20 -24.79 11.10
CA GLY A 74 -4.74 -25.70 12.14
C GLY A 74 -3.26 -25.57 12.52
N GLY A 75 -2.51 -24.65 11.91
CA GLY A 75 -1.11 -24.39 12.21
C GLY A 75 -0.61 -23.07 11.63
N TYR A 76 0.65 -22.72 11.88
CA TYR A 76 1.25 -21.47 11.36
C TYR A 76 1.80 -21.59 9.95
N LYS A 77 1.86 -22.80 9.39
CA LYS A 77 2.47 -23.08 8.09
C LYS A 77 1.41 -23.38 7.05
N ILE A 78 1.46 -22.66 5.94
CA ILE A 78 0.58 -22.87 4.79
C ILE A 78 1.40 -23.15 3.54
N LYS A 79 0.76 -23.74 2.53
CA LYS A 79 1.34 -23.88 1.19
C LYS A 79 0.69 -22.88 0.25
N TYR A 80 1.51 -22.26 -0.59
CA TYR A 80 1.06 -21.26 -1.54
C TYR A 80 1.80 -21.42 -2.86
N SER A 81 1.08 -21.35 -3.98
CA SER A 81 1.66 -21.25 -5.31
C SER A 81 1.60 -19.79 -5.76
N PRO A 82 2.75 -19.09 -5.91
CA PRO A 82 2.77 -17.64 -6.12
C PRO A 82 2.34 -17.20 -7.52
N LYS A 83 2.43 -18.11 -8.50
CA LYS A 83 2.04 -17.88 -9.90
C LYS A 83 1.31 -19.12 -10.42
N PRO A 84 0.37 -18.97 -11.38
CA PRO A 84 -0.28 -20.12 -11.99
C PRO A 84 0.75 -21.11 -12.56
N GLY A 85 0.73 -22.35 -12.06
CA GLY A 85 1.66 -23.41 -12.50
C GLY A 85 3.04 -23.39 -11.85
N ALA A 86 3.31 -22.50 -10.89
CA ALA A 86 4.54 -22.54 -10.09
C ALA A 86 4.45 -23.59 -8.98
N ASP A 87 5.61 -24.11 -8.55
CA ASP A 87 5.71 -25.02 -7.43
C ASP A 87 5.17 -24.38 -6.14
N GLU A 88 4.60 -25.20 -5.26
CA GLU A 88 4.16 -24.75 -3.94
C GLU A 88 5.37 -24.39 -3.08
N VAL A 89 5.29 -23.24 -2.43
CA VAL A 89 6.22 -22.83 -1.38
C VAL A 89 5.53 -22.91 -0.02
N GLU A 90 6.27 -23.30 1.01
CA GLU A 90 5.79 -23.25 2.40
C GLU A 90 6.01 -21.84 2.95
N ILE A 91 4.95 -21.24 3.48
CA ILE A 91 4.99 -19.95 4.18
C ILE A 91 4.78 -20.21 5.67
N ASP A 92 5.72 -19.77 6.50
CA ASP A 92 5.65 -19.88 7.96
C ASP A 92 5.23 -18.54 8.58
N PHE A 93 4.03 -18.50 9.16
CA PHE A 93 3.46 -17.36 9.88
C PHE A 93 3.73 -17.43 11.39
N THR A 94 4.77 -18.14 11.84
CA THR A 94 5.18 -18.13 13.24
C THR A 94 5.81 -16.78 13.60
N PRO A 95 5.29 -16.03 14.59
CA PRO A 95 5.91 -14.77 15.03
C PRO A 95 7.19 -15.02 15.86
N PRO A 96 8.10 -14.04 15.97
CA PRO A 96 8.03 -12.70 15.38
C PRO A 96 8.37 -12.70 13.89
N PHE A 97 7.74 -11.81 13.13
CA PHE A 97 8.00 -11.63 11.71
C PHE A 97 9.31 -10.87 11.49
N LYS A 98 9.98 -11.16 10.38
CA LYS A 98 11.25 -10.51 10.07
C LYS A 98 11.00 -9.02 9.80
N ARG A 99 11.87 -8.14 10.30
CA ARG A 99 11.82 -6.69 10.03
C ARG A 99 13.02 -6.28 9.19
N ILE A 100 12.79 -5.48 8.15
CA ILE A 100 13.80 -4.95 7.25
C ILE A 100 13.52 -3.47 7.05
N SER A 101 14.51 -2.59 7.26
CA SER A 101 14.39 -1.18 6.85
C SER A 101 14.46 -1.10 5.32
N MET A 102 13.56 -0.34 4.68
CA MET A 102 13.51 -0.20 3.23
C MET A 102 14.85 0.24 2.64
N ILE A 103 15.42 1.33 3.15
CA ILE A 103 16.64 1.92 2.60
C ILE A 103 17.85 1.04 2.89
N GLU A 104 18.06 0.68 4.15
CA GLU A 104 19.16 -0.21 4.55
C GLU A 104 19.10 -1.57 3.83
N GLY A 105 17.90 -2.12 3.62
CA GLY A 105 17.70 -3.38 2.91
C GLY A 105 18.07 -3.28 1.43
N ILE A 106 17.67 -2.19 0.75
CA ILE A 106 18.10 -1.95 -0.64
C ILE A 106 19.62 -1.86 -0.68
N GLU A 107 20.22 -1.01 0.16
CA GLU A 107 21.66 -0.76 0.21
C GLU A 107 22.48 -2.04 0.44
N GLU A 108 22.01 -2.93 1.31
CA GLU A 108 22.63 -4.24 1.56
C GLU A 108 22.62 -5.12 0.30
N LYS A 109 21.50 -5.13 -0.44
CA LYS A 109 21.33 -5.95 -1.64
C LYS A 109 22.14 -5.45 -2.83
N ILE A 110 22.20 -4.14 -3.02
CA ILE A 110 22.99 -3.53 -4.12
C ILE A 110 24.47 -3.32 -3.74
N GLY A 111 24.83 -3.47 -2.46
CA GLY A 111 26.19 -3.28 -1.96
C GLY A 111 26.72 -1.84 -2.04
N LYS A 112 25.83 -0.85 -2.16
CA LYS A 112 26.16 0.58 -2.25
C LYS A 112 25.14 1.42 -1.48
N LYS A 113 25.59 2.59 -1.01
CA LYS A 113 24.72 3.57 -0.35
C LYS A 113 23.84 4.29 -1.35
N LEU A 114 22.57 4.50 -0.99
CA LEU A 114 21.65 5.32 -1.77
C LEU A 114 22.02 6.81 -1.63
N PRO A 115 21.69 7.64 -2.64
CA PRO A 115 21.88 9.08 -2.54
C PRO A 115 21.08 9.67 -1.37
N ALA A 116 21.60 10.76 -0.80
CA ALA A 116 20.88 11.48 0.26
C ALA A 116 19.59 12.11 -0.30
N PHE A 117 18.53 12.12 0.51
CA PHE A 117 17.20 12.60 0.11
C PHE A 117 17.13 14.12 -0.13
N ASP A 118 18.12 14.87 0.34
CA ASP A 118 18.25 16.32 0.12
C ASP A 118 19.11 16.66 -1.11
N ASP A 119 19.60 15.65 -1.85
CA ASP A 119 20.37 15.86 -3.06
C ASP A 119 19.47 16.36 -4.21
N PRO A 120 19.74 17.54 -4.80
CA PRO A 120 18.96 18.06 -5.93
C PRO A 120 19.00 17.19 -7.20
N LYS A 121 19.89 16.19 -7.26
CA LYS A 121 20.04 15.25 -8.37
C LYS A 121 19.67 13.82 -7.98
N ILE A 122 18.88 13.63 -6.93
CA ILE A 122 18.47 12.31 -6.45
C ILE A 122 17.84 11.46 -7.56
N ASP A 123 16.91 12.01 -8.35
CA ASP A 123 16.22 11.27 -9.42
C ASP A 123 17.21 10.69 -10.42
N ALA A 124 18.09 11.54 -10.98
CA ALA A 124 19.11 11.10 -11.93
C ALA A 124 20.08 10.08 -11.31
N LYS A 125 20.39 10.18 -10.02
CA LYS A 125 21.25 9.19 -9.35
C LYS A 125 20.53 7.85 -9.21
N LEU A 126 19.26 7.84 -8.78
CA LEU A 126 18.47 6.62 -8.66
C LEU A 126 18.22 5.97 -10.03
N GLU A 127 18.00 6.77 -11.07
CA GLU A 127 17.90 6.30 -12.46
C GLU A 127 19.17 5.56 -12.90
N ASN A 128 20.36 6.15 -12.67
CA ASN A 128 21.62 5.45 -12.92
C ASN A 128 21.74 4.14 -12.13
N ILE A 129 21.22 4.08 -10.90
CA ILE A 129 21.21 2.83 -10.12
C ILE A 129 20.34 1.78 -10.79
N LEU A 130 19.17 2.14 -11.30
CA LEU A 130 18.30 1.21 -12.04
C LEU A 130 18.97 0.74 -13.34
N GLU A 131 19.56 1.65 -14.11
CA GLU A 131 20.29 1.32 -15.35
C GLU A 131 21.44 0.34 -15.11
N GLU A 132 22.24 0.56 -14.05
CA GLU A 132 23.33 -0.35 -13.67
C GLU A 132 22.86 -1.78 -13.37
N HIS A 133 21.60 -1.95 -12.97
CA HIS A 133 20.99 -3.25 -12.67
C HIS A 133 20.06 -3.74 -13.77
N GLY A 134 19.94 -3.02 -14.89
CA GLY A 134 19.07 -3.39 -16.00
C GLY A 134 17.58 -3.31 -15.69
N LEU A 135 17.18 -2.45 -14.75
CA LEU A 135 15.79 -2.25 -14.35
C LEU A 135 15.18 -1.06 -15.10
N GLU A 136 13.92 -1.21 -15.52
CA GLU A 136 13.16 -0.15 -16.19
C GLU A 136 12.10 0.42 -15.24
N CYS A 137 12.08 1.74 -15.09
CA CYS A 137 11.00 2.45 -14.40
C CYS A 137 10.10 3.14 -15.44
N THR A 138 8.78 2.98 -15.30
CA THR A 138 7.83 3.65 -16.17
C THR A 138 7.75 5.14 -15.80
N PRO A 139 7.74 6.07 -16.79
CA PRO A 139 7.58 7.49 -16.51
C PRO A 139 6.26 7.83 -15.79
N PRO A 140 6.20 8.89 -14.97
CA PRO A 140 7.29 9.82 -14.63
C PRO A 140 8.36 9.23 -13.71
N LEU A 141 9.63 9.63 -13.91
CA LEU A 141 10.79 9.15 -13.14
C LEU A 141 10.98 9.95 -11.85
N THR A 142 9.95 9.92 -10.99
CA THR A 142 10.01 10.58 -9.67
C THR A 142 10.81 9.72 -8.69
N THR A 143 11.48 10.34 -7.71
CA THR A 143 12.18 9.64 -6.62
C THR A 143 11.33 8.52 -6.01
N ALA A 144 10.03 8.77 -5.77
CA ALA A 144 9.12 7.78 -5.20
C ALA A 144 8.99 6.54 -6.09
N ARG A 145 8.75 6.71 -7.40
CA ARG A 145 8.61 5.59 -8.36
C ARG A 145 9.92 4.85 -8.62
N LEU A 146 11.04 5.57 -8.63
CA LEU A 146 12.38 4.98 -8.75
C LEU A 146 12.69 4.11 -7.53
N LEU A 147 12.38 4.58 -6.32
CA LEU A 147 12.53 3.80 -5.09
C LEU A 147 11.60 2.60 -5.06
N ASP A 148 10.33 2.77 -5.43
CA ASP A 148 9.35 1.67 -5.54
C ASP A 148 9.86 0.55 -6.46
N THR A 149 10.42 0.91 -7.61
CA THR A 149 11.05 -0.05 -8.54
C THR A 149 12.22 -0.81 -7.89
N LEU A 150 13.07 -0.12 -7.11
CA LEU A 150 14.17 -0.76 -6.37
C LEU A 150 13.66 -1.69 -5.27
N VAL A 151 12.58 -1.32 -4.57
CA VAL A 151 11.97 -2.13 -3.51
C VAL A 151 11.43 -3.43 -4.10
N GLY A 152 10.65 -3.35 -5.18
CA GLY A 152 10.08 -4.52 -5.86
C GLY A 152 11.14 -5.58 -6.22
N GLU A 153 12.21 -5.15 -6.88
CA GLU A 153 13.29 -6.05 -7.32
C GLU A 153 14.14 -6.58 -6.15
N PHE A 154 14.65 -5.69 -5.30
CA PHE A 154 15.69 -6.06 -4.33
C PHE A 154 15.12 -6.60 -3.02
N LEU A 155 13.91 -6.20 -2.64
CA LEU A 155 13.29 -6.59 -1.39
C LEU A 155 12.13 -7.56 -1.62
N GLU A 156 11.07 -7.13 -2.30
CA GLU A 156 9.80 -7.86 -2.34
C GLU A 156 9.95 -9.26 -2.93
N ASP A 157 10.58 -9.39 -4.09
CA ASP A 157 10.74 -10.67 -4.79
C ASP A 157 11.53 -11.73 -4.00
N ASN A 158 12.31 -11.29 -3.00
CA ASN A 158 13.11 -12.16 -2.13
C ASN A 158 12.37 -12.58 -0.84
N ILE A 159 11.17 -12.04 -0.58
CA ILE A 159 10.41 -12.30 0.64
C ILE A 159 9.49 -13.49 0.45
N VAL A 160 9.76 -14.61 1.14
CA VAL A 160 8.87 -15.77 1.20
C VAL A 160 7.95 -15.73 2.42
N HIS A 161 8.53 -15.57 3.60
CA HIS A 161 7.81 -15.53 4.87
C HIS A 161 7.33 -14.12 5.21
N PRO A 162 6.30 -13.96 6.07
CA PRO A 162 5.83 -12.66 6.54
C PRO A 162 6.99 -11.80 7.02
N THR A 163 7.18 -10.67 6.36
CA THR A 163 8.28 -9.75 6.60
C THR A 163 7.74 -8.32 6.56
N PHE A 164 8.03 -7.55 7.60
CA PHE A 164 7.79 -6.11 7.62
C PHE A 164 8.92 -5.40 6.88
N ILE A 165 8.58 -4.70 5.80
CA ILE A 165 9.41 -3.63 5.25
C ILE A 165 9.03 -2.38 6.02
N THR A 166 10.01 -1.69 6.61
CA THR A 166 9.79 -0.60 7.57
C THR A 166 10.54 0.66 7.15
N GLU A 167 10.19 1.78 7.78
CA GLU A 167 10.91 3.06 7.70
C GLU A 167 10.93 3.69 6.30
N HIS A 168 9.78 3.64 5.61
CA HIS A 168 9.63 4.20 4.28
C HIS A 168 9.97 5.70 4.23
N PRO A 169 10.57 6.19 3.12
CA PRO A 169 10.80 7.60 2.91
C PRO A 169 9.52 8.45 2.95
N GLN A 170 9.64 9.68 3.45
CA GLN A 170 8.53 10.64 3.53
C GLN A 170 7.92 10.96 2.16
N ILE A 171 8.73 10.99 1.11
CA ILE A 171 8.29 11.27 -0.26
C ILE A 171 7.31 10.22 -0.80
N MET A 172 7.34 9.00 -0.25
CA MET A 172 6.42 7.90 -0.61
C MET A 172 5.22 7.80 0.34
N SER A 173 5.20 8.61 1.40
CA SER A 173 4.33 8.39 2.57
C SER A 173 3.72 9.71 3.05
N PRO A 174 2.85 10.34 2.23
CA PRO A 174 2.33 11.69 2.49
C PRO A 174 1.52 11.81 3.77
N LEU A 175 0.91 10.71 4.23
CA LEU A 175 0.04 10.68 5.42
C LEU A 175 0.75 10.07 6.66
N ALA A 176 1.93 9.47 6.48
CA ALA A 176 2.67 8.84 7.58
C ALA A 176 3.52 9.87 8.34
N LYS A 177 3.54 9.78 9.66
CA LYS A 177 4.34 10.66 10.51
C LYS A 177 5.83 10.45 10.26
N TYR A 178 6.59 11.54 10.29
CA TYR A 178 8.05 11.49 10.21
C TYR A 178 8.63 10.62 11.33
N HIS A 179 9.72 9.93 11.03
CA HIS A 179 10.39 9.06 11.99
C HIS A 179 10.97 9.85 13.16
N ARG A 180 10.79 9.35 14.39
CA ARG A 180 11.24 10.04 15.62
C ARG A 180 12.75 10.31 15.70
N SER A 181 13.58 9.53 14.99
CA SER A 181 15.04 9.59 15.08
C SER A 181 15.78 9.56 13.73
N LYS A 182 15.10 9.31 12.61
CA LYS A 182 15.72 9.10 11.29
C LYS A 182 15.18 10.15 10.31
N PRO A 183 15.95 11.22 10.01
CA PRO A 183 15.51 12.26 9.08
C PRO A 183 15.07 11.68 7.74
N HIS A 184 14.09 12.32 7.09
CA HIS A 184 13.52 11.94 5.79
C HIS A 184 12.76 10.60 5.73
N LEU A 185 12.75 9.80 6.80
CA LEU A 185 11.96 8.57 6.89
C LEU A 185 10.65 8.80 7.66
N THR A 186 9.78 7.80 7.63
CA THR A 186 8.49 7.77 8.34
C THR A 186 8.38 6.55 9.24
N GLU A 187 7.47 6.62 10.20
CA GLU A 187 7.07 5.47 11.02
C GLU A 187 6.00 4.66 10.26
N ARG A 188 6.41 4.03 9.16
CA ARG A 188 5.58 3.21 8.28
C ARG A 188 6.12 1.80 8.20
N PHE A 189 5.22 0.84 8.03
CA PHE A 189 5.57 -0.49 7.56
C PHE A 189 4.58 -1.02 6.54
N GLU A 190 5.04 -1.96 5.75
CA GLU A 190 4.24 -2.83 4.92
C GLU A 190 4.57 -4.29 5.24
N LEU A 191 3.56 -5.13 5.35
CA LEU A 191 3.72 -6.56 5.56
C LEU A 191 3.71 -7.28 4.20
N PHE A 192 4.76 -8.01 3.90
CA PHE A 192 4.88 -8.82 2.69
C PHE A 192 4.94 -10.31 3.00
N ALA A 193 4.35 -11.14 2.13
CA ALA A 193 4.54 -12.59 2.09
C ALA A 193 4.58 -13.05 0.62
N CYS A 194 5.48 -13.97 0.26
CA CYS A 194 5.74 -14.38 -1.14
C CYS A 194 5.75 -13.23 -2.16
N GLY A 195 6.47 -12.15 -1.86
CA GLY A 195 6.59 -10.97 -2.71
C GLY A 195 5.28 -10.24 -2.99
N ARG A 196 4.27 -10.38 -2.11
CA ARG A 196 3.02 -9.63 -2.19
C ARG A 196 2.76 -8.90 -0.88
N GLU A 197 2.41 -7.62 -1.01
CA GLU A 197 1.95 -6.79 0.08
C GLU A 197 0.58 -7.28 0.59
N LEU A 198 0.47 -7.48 1.90
CA LEU A 198 -0.73 -7.85 2.63
C LEU A 198 -1.35 -6.65 3.34
N ALA A 199 -0.52 -5.90 4.06
CA ALA A 199 -0.95 -4.79 4.90
C ALA A 199 0.01 -3.60 4.77
N ASN A 200 -0.54 -2.40 4.96
CA ASN A 200 0.20 -1.14 5.02
C ASN A 200 -0.28 -0.36 6.25
N ALA A 201 0.65 0.22 7.01
CA ALA A 201 0.34 0.85 8.28
C ALA A 201 1.39 1.87 8.69
N TYR A 202 0.99 2.85 9.49
CA TYR A 202 1.90 3.87 9.98
C TYR A 202 1.39 4.57 11.23
N THR A 203 2.31 5.21 11.96
CA THR A 203 1.95 6.27 12.90
C THR A 203 1.40 7.44 12.08
N GLU A 204 0.19 7.89 12.41
CA GLU A 204 -0.53 8.91 11.64
C GLU A 204 0.09 10.29 11.77
N LEU A 205 0.22 11.00 10.63
CA LEU A 205 0.59 12.40 10.65
C LEU A 205 -0.55 13.23 11.24
N ASN A 206 -0.32 13.75 12.45
CA ASN A 206 -1.29 14.56 13.18
C ASN A 206 -0.92 16.04 13.31
N ASN A 207 0.10 16.51 12.58
CA ASN A 207 0.46 17.93 12.52
C ASN A 207 -0.22 18.57 11.28
N PRO A 208 -1.21 19.47 11.46
CA PRO A 208 -1.97 20.03 10.34
C PRO A 208 -1.11 20.87 9.39
N VAL A 209 -0.11 21.59 9.90
CA VAL A 209 0.78 22.43 9.07
C VAL A 209 1.63 21.56 8.14
N VAL A 210 2.19 20.48 8.66
CA VAL A 210 2.98 19.53 7.87
C VAL A 210 2.09 18.80 6.87
N GLN A 211 0.89 18.38 7.28
CA GLN A 211 -0.05 17.69 6.39
C GLN A 211 -0.49 18.59 5.23
N TYR A 212 -0.79 19.86 5.51
CA TYR A 212 -1.14 20.85 4.50
C TYR A 212 0.00 21.04 3.49
N GLN A 213 1.24 21.16 3.96
CA GLN A 213 2.40 21.27 3.09
C GLN A 213 2.57 20.06 2.17
N ARG A 214 2.37 18.84 2.69
CA ARG A 214 2.43 17.61 1.89
C ARG A 214 1.32 17.51 0.85
N PHE A 215 0.11 17.96 1.18
CA PHE A 215 -0.96 18.05 0.18
C PHE A 215 -0.67 19.07 -0.91
N LEU A 216 -0.02 20.20 -0.59
CA LEU A 216 0.42 21.14 -1.63
C LEU A 216 1.47 20.52 -2.56
N GLU A 217 2.41 19.75 -2.00
CA GLU A 217 3.43 19.03 -2.77
C GLU A 217 2.79 17.97 -3.69
N GLN A 218 1.88 17.15 -3.18
CA GLN A 218 1.16 16.17 -4.01
C GLN A 218 0.29 16.83 -5.08
N ALA A 219 -0.44 17.90 -4.73
CA ALA A 219 -1.24 18.65 -5.70
C ALA A 219 -0.37 19.30 -6.79
N SER A 220 0.90 19.60 -6.49
CA SER A 220 1.85 20.09 -7.50
C SER A 220 2.29 18.96 -8.43
N GLN A 221 2.57 17.77 -7.91
CA GLN A 221 2.92 16.57 -8.70
C GLN A 221 1.77 16.13 -9.61
N GLY A 222 0.53 16.20 -9.13
CA GLY A 222 -0.65 15.90 -9.95
C GLY A 222 -0.82 16.82 -11.16
N LYS A 223 -0.34 18.08 -11.10
CA LYS A 223 -0.32 18.99 -12.26
C LYS A 223 0.74 18.62 -13.29
N GLU A 224 1.75 17.86 -12.88
CA GLU A 224 2.84 17.38 -13.73
C GLU A 224 2.52 16.04 -14.40
N GLY A 225 1.28 15.54 -14.24
CA GLY A 225 0.77 14.36 -14.94
C GLY A 225 0.75 13.08 -14.10
N ASP A 226 0.88 13.19 -12.77
CA ASP A 226 0.66 12.06 -11.87
C ASP A 226 -0.85 11.90 -11.56
N ASP A 227 -1.51 10.98 -12.28
CA ASP A 227 -2.93 10.69 -12.13
C ASP A 227 -3.28 10.04 -10.77
N GLU A 228 -2.27 9.57 -10.00
CA GLU A 228 -2.43 8.95 -8.68
C GLU A 228 -2.24 9.94 -7.52
N ALA A 229 -1.85 11.18 -7.82
CA ALA A 229 -1.64 12.21 -6.80
C ALA A 229 -2.94 12.55 -6.04
N MET A 230 -2.82 12.69 -4.72
CA MET A 230 -3.97 13.04 -3.87
C MET A 230 -4.42 14.48 -4.12
N VAL A 231 -5.74 14.70 -4.04
CA VAL A 231 -6.34 16.03 -4.08
C VAL A 231 -6.34 16.63 -2.67
N MET A 232 -6.08 17.93 -2.56
CA MET A 232 -6.19 18.67 -1.30
C MET A 232 -7.59 18.51 -0.68
N ASP A 233 -7.65 18.13 0.59
CA ASP A 233 -8.87 18.07 1.39
C ASP A 233 -8.79 19.05 2.56
N ASP A 234 -9.31 20.26 2.35
CA ASP A 234 -9.34 21.33 3.38
C ASP A 234 -10.16 20.92 4.62
N SER A 235 -11.16 20.04 4.46
CA SER A 235 -11.99 19.58 5.58
C SER A 235 -11.20 18.65 6.50
N PHE A 236 -10.38 17.78 5.91
CA PHE A 236 -9.46 16.94 6.67
C PHE A 236 -8.41 17.77 7.42
N ILE A 237 -7.84 18.80 6.77
CA ILE A 237 -6.90 19.72 7.44
C ILE A 237 -7.58 20.43 8.61
N THR A 238 -8.78 20.96 8.41
CA THR A 238 -9.57 21.58 9.49
C THR A 238 -9.81 20.62 10.65
N ALA A 239 -10.09 19.34 10.37
CA ALA A 239 -10.24 18.33 11.41
C ALA A 239 -8.93 18.09 12.19
N LEU A 240 -7.78 18.05 11.52
CA LEU A 240 -6.49 17.94 12.19
C LEU A 240 -6.19 19.15 13.10
N GLU A 241 -6.65 20.35 12.73
CA GLU A 241 -6.53 21.56 13.57
C GLU A 241 -7.33 21.47 14.88
N HIS A 242 -8.43 20.69 14.89
CA HIS A 242 -9.16 20.37 16.12
C HIS A 242 -8.41 19.40 17.04
N GLY A 243 -7.36 18.73 16.54
CA GLY A 243 -6.44 17.90 17.30
C GLY A 243 -6.73 16.41 17.13
N LEU A 244 -5.99 15.76 16.23
CA LEU A 244 -5.88 14.31 16.16
C LEU A 244 -4.88 13.82 17.24
N PRO A 245 -5.29 12.97 18.20
CA PRO A 245 -4.35 12.34 19.14
C PRO A 245 -3.23 11.58 18.39
N PRO A 246 -2.08 11.31 19.02
CA PRO A 246 -1.13 10.32 18.48
C PRO A 246 -1.91 9.04 18.15
N THR A 247 -1.87 8.58 16.91
CA THR A 247 -2.76 7.52 16.41
C THR A 247 -1.95 6.62 15.49
N GLY A 248 -2.20 5.31 15.54
CA GLY A 248 -1.73 4.36 14.55
C GLY A 248 -2.89 3.98 13.62
N GLY A 249 -2.65 4.01 12.31
CA GLY A 249 -3.58 3.52 11.31
C GLY A 249 -3.02 2.33 10.54
N TRP A 250 -3.92 1.45 10.12
CA TRP A 250 -3.57 0.18 9.52
C TRP A 250 -4.60 -0.22 8.48
N GLY A 251 -4.15 -0.81 7.37
CA GLY A 251 -4.98 -1.36 6.32
C GLY A 251 -4.50 -2.72 5.83
N LEU A 252 -5.42 -3.62 5.48
CA LEU A 252 -5.15 -4.94 4.91
C LEU A 252 -6.08 -5.26 3.74
N GLY A 253 -5.50 -5.79 2.67
CA GLY A 253 -6.23 -6.35 1.54
C GLY A 253 -6.85 -7.70 1.89
N ILE A 254 -8.16 -7.75 2.08
CA ILE A 254 -8.89 -8.98 2.45
C ILE A 254 -8.85 -10.02 1.32
N ASP A 255 -8.97 -9.58 0.07
CA ASP A 255 -8.91 -10.45 -1.09
C ASP A 255 -7.54 -11.13 -1.20
N ARG A 256 -6.45 -10.36 -1.04
CA ARG A 256 -5.08 -10.89 -1.02
C ARG A 256 -4.88 -11.87 0.13
N LEU A 257 -5.31 -11.56 1.35
CA LEU A 257 -5.21 -12.50 2.46
C LEU A 257 -5.99 -13.80 2.17
N THR A 258 -7.17 -13.69 1.55
CA THR A 258 -7.98 -14.85 1.17
C THR A 258 -7.29 -15.69 0.09
N MET A 259 -6.57 -15.07 -0.86
CA MET A 259 -5.75 -15.76 -1.86
C MET A 259 -4.68 -16.65 -1.20
N PHE A 260 -3.96 -16.13 -0.20
CA PHE A 260 -2.98 -16.91 0.56
C PHE A 260 -3.60 -18.09 1.29
N LEU A 261 -4.67 -17.84 2.06
CA LEU A 261 -5.33 -18.86 2.88
C LEU A 261 -6.02 -19.95 2.06
N THR A 262 -6.35 -19.68 0.79
CA THR A 262 -7.01 -20.63 -0.12
C THR A 262 -6.09 -21.22 -1.19
N ASN A 263 -4.79 -20.87 -1.15
CA ASN A 263 -3.80 -21.26 -2.16
C ASN A 263 -4.28 -20.93 -3.60
N ARG A 264 -4.56 -19.64 -3.83
CA ARG A 264 -4.98 -19.12 -5.13
C ARG A 264 -4.06 -17.99 -5.58
N SER A 265 -3.42 -18.15 -6.73
CA SER A 265 -2.53 -17.15 -7.33
C SER A 265 -3.25 -16.08 -8.15
N ASN A 266 -4.58 -16.15 -8.27
CA ASN A 266 -5.39 -15.22 -9.03
C ASN A 266 -6.56 -14.71 -8.19
N ILE A 267 -6.67 -13.39 -8.04
CA ILE A 267 -7.71 -12.71 -7.25
C ILE A 267 -9.14 -13.07 -7.72
N LYS A 268 -9.29 -13.45 -9.00
CA LYS A 268 -10.58 -13.88 -9.56
C LYS A 268 -11.14 -15.14 -8.90
N GLU A 269 -10.29 -15.95 -8.26
CA GLU A 269 -10.70 -17.17 -7.57
C GLU A 269 -11.30 -16.90 -6.18
N VAL A 270 -11.10 -15.70 -5.64
CA VAL A 270 -11.61 -15.29 -4.32
C VAL A 270 -12.71 -14.23 -4.41
N LEU A 271 -13.05 -13.81 -5.62
CA LEU A 271 -14.16 -12.90 -5.93
C LEU A 271 -15.30 -13.68 -6.58
N LEU A 272 -16.53 -13.56 -6.06
CA LEU A 272 -17.69 -14.24 -6.64
C LEU A 272 -18.00 -13.79 -8.08
N PHE A 273 -17.81 -12.50 -8.36
CA PHE A 273 -18.03 -11.89 -9.67
C PHE A 273 -16.88 -10.92 -9.99
N PRO A 274 -15.70 -11.43 -10.41
CA PRO A 274 -14.57 -10.56 -10.73
C PRO A 274 -14.83 -9.71 -11.97
N ALA A 275 -14.14 -8.58 -12.09
CA ALA A 275 -14.22 -7.77 -13.29
C ALA A 275 -13.62 -8.54 -14.47
N MET A 276 -14.40 -8.66 -15.54
CA MET A 276 -14.01 -9.34 -16.77
C MET A 276 -14.01 -8.34 -17.92
N LYS A 277 -12.99 -8.44 -18.79
CA LYS A 277 -13.00 -7.71 -20.05
C LYS A 277 -14.18 -8.22 -20.88
N PRO A 278 -15.10 -7.35 -21.32
CA PRO A 278 -16.22 -7.78 -22.16
C PRO A 278 -15.72 -8.36 -23.47
N THR A 279 -16.49 -9.26 -24.07
CA THR A 279 -16.20 -9.77 -25.41
C THR A 279 -16.41 -8.69 -26.47
N ASP A 280 -15.80 -8.84 -27.64
CA ASP A 280 -15.97 -7.89 -28.75
C ASP A 280 -17.44 -7.75 -29.17
N GLU A 281 -18.21 -8.85 -29.11
CA GLU A 281 -19.65 -8.85 -29.37
C GLU A 281 -20.42 -8.03 -28.33
N GLN A 282 -20.08 -8.17 -27.04
CA GLN A 282 -20.69 -7.38 -25.96
C GLN A 282 -20.37 -5.90 -26.12
N LEU A 283 -19.13 -5.56 -26.47
CA LEU A 283 -18.71 -4.18 -26.74
C LEU A 283 -19.46 -3.58 -27.93
N ALA A 284 -19.65 -4.35 -29.01
CA ALA A 284 -20.40 -3.90 -30.17
C ALA A 284 -21.85 -3.53 -29.82
N ILE A 285 -22.53 -4.36 -29.00
CA ILE A 285 -23.90 -4.09 -28.52
C ILE A 285 -23.95 -2.82 -27.67
N VAL A 286 -23.02 -2.67 -26.71
CA VAL A 286 -22.96 -1.48 -25.83
C VAL A 286 -22.74 -0.21 -26.64
N ASN A 287 -21.83 -0.25 -27.62
CA ASN A 287 -21.53 0.90 -28.49
C ASN A 287 -22.72 1.25 -29.38
N ALA A 288 -23.44 0.26 -29.92
CA ALA A 288 -24.64 0.49 -30.70
C ALA A 288 -25.74 1.19 -29.86
N HIS A 289 -25.94 0.77 -28.60
CA HIS A 289 -26.90 1.41 -27.70
C HIS A 289 -26.48 2.85 -27.31
N LYS A 290 -25.19 3.09 -27.04
CA LYS A 290 -24.69 4.45 -26.76
C LYS A 290 -24.92 5.38 -27.96
N ALA A 291 -24.65 4.91 -29.18
CA ALA A 291 -24.85 5.69 -30.40
C ALA A 291 -26.34 5.98 -30.69
N ALA A 292 -27.25 5.08 -30.28
CA ALA A 292 -28.69 5.30 -30.39
C ALA A 292 -29.20 6.36 -29.38
N ASN A 293 -28.70 6.33 -28.15
CA ASN A 293 -29.11 7.27 -27.09
C ASN A 293 -28.49 8.67 -27.24
N GLN A 294 -27.37 8.82 -27.95
CA GLN A 294 -26.81 10.15 -28.26
C GLN A 294 -27.54 10.86 -29.42
N LYS A 295 -28.43 10.15 -30.13
CA LYS A 295 -29.22 10.69 -31.25
C LYS A 295 -30.65 11.11 -30.84
N SER A 296 -31.03 10.93 -29.57
CA SER A 296 -32.31 11.41 -28.99
C SER A 296 -32.09 12.61 -28.09
#